data_AF-A0A951F057-F1
#
_entry.id   AF-A0A951F057-F1
#
_cell.length_a   1.000
_cell.length_b   1.000
_cell.length_c   1.000
_cell.angle_alpha   90.00
_cell.angle_beta   90.00
_cell.angle_gamma   90.00
#
_symmetry.space_group_name_H-M   'P 1'
#
loop_
_entity.id
_entity.type
_entity.pdbx_description
1 polymer ?
#
loop_
_entity_poly.entity_id
_entity_poly.type
_entity_poly.pdbx_seq_one_letter_code
_entity_poly.pdbx_strand_id
1 'polypeptide(L)'
;AEVISEELAVEDRLNDEVRDLLSQYSEYMRREGVSYQEMFRRAKNTLITQRKVIRASGRDTGDAMKLSRDKVTDISHKLVDMLRKSHELRLKEKDPNNVRLEIVRLMTDLLTAEEKVDRNARQKIRSQKREVPEGTEEWDLLHRRYYSEELKKLGIDLAK
;
A
#
# COMPACT_ATOMS: atom_id res chain seq x y z
N ALA A 1 14.09 3.60 -8.31
CA ALA A 1 12.67 3.72 -7.90
C ALA A 1 11.78 2.70 -8.62
N GLU A 2 12.10 2.36 -9.87
CA GLU A 2 11.35 1.43 -10.74
C GLU A 2 10.91 0.13 -10.06
N VAL A 3 11.82 -0.61 -9.40
CA VAL A 3 11.48 -1.89 -8.74
C VAL A 3 10.34 -1.77 -7.73
N ILE A 4 10.32 -0.72 -6.92
CA ILE A 4 9.26 -0.53 -5.91
C ILE A 4 7.95 -0.16 -6.62
N SER A 5 8.00 0.74 -7.60
CA SER A 5 6.83 1.15 -8.38
C SER A 5 6.20 -0.01 -9.15
N GLU A 6 7.01 -0.84 -9.81
CA GLU A 6 6.56 -2.04 -10.50
C GLU A 6 5.89 -3.02 -9.56
N GLU A 7 6.49 -3.23 -8.39
CA GLU A 7 5.99 -4.18 -7.39
C GLU A 7 4.66 -3.73 -6.79
N LEU A 8 4.48 -2.43 -6.55
CA LEU A 8 3.21 -1.88 -6.10
C LEU A 8 2.14 -1.95 -7.20
N ALA A 9 2.53 -1.72 -8.47
CA ALA A 9 1.62 -1.77 -9.61
C ALA A 9 1.11 -3.19 -9.96
N VAL A 10 1.69 -4.26 -9.40
CA VAL A 10 1.20 -5.64 -9.62
C VAL A 10 -0.26 -5.78 -9.17
N GLU A 11 -0.61 -5.21 -8.02
CA GLU A 11 -1.97 -5.32 -7.48
C GLU A 11 -2.96 -4.47 -8.28
N ASP A 12 -2.56 -3.28 -8.73
CA ASP A 12 -3.40 -2.41 -9.55
C ASP A 12 -3.74 -3.07 -10.90
N ARG A 13 -2.72 -3.65 -11.56
CA ARG A 13 -2.93 -4.42 -12.80
C ARG A 13 -3.87 -5.61 -12.60
N LEU A 14 -3.76 -6.29 -11.46
CA LEU A 14 -4.68 -7.39 -11.13
C LEU A 14 -6.10 -6.86 -10.92
N ASN A 15 -6.27 -5.73 -10.23
CA ASN A 15 -7.59 -5.13 -10.02
C ASN A 15 -8.23 -4.72 -11.36
N ASP A 16 -7.46 -4.13 -12.28
CA ASP A 16 -7.94 -3.77 -13.62
C ASP A 16 -8.35 -4.99 -14.43
N GLU A 17 -7.55 -6.07 -14.39
CA GLU A 17 -7.92 -7.33 -15.04
C GLU A 17 -9.21 -7.94 -14.48
N VAL A 18 -9.42 -7.86 -13.16
CA VAL A 18 -10.69 -8.29 -12.54
C VAL A 18 -11.86 -7.43 -13.06
N ARG A 19 -11.68 -6.11 -13.19
CA ARG A 19 -12.73 -5.22 -13.73
C ARG A 19 -13.06 -5.59 -15.16
N ASP A 20 -12.03 -5.80 -15.99
CA ASP A 20 -12.19 -6.19 -17.39
C ASP A 20 -12.89 -7.54 -17.51
N LEU A 21 -12.51 -8.53 -16.70
CA LEU A 21 -13.18 -9.82 -16.65
C LEU A 21 -14.67 -9.67 -16.30
N LEU A 22 -14.98 -8.93 -15.23
CA LEU A 22 -16.37 -8.76 -14.78
C LEU A 22 -17.22 -7.92 -15.73
N SER A 23 -16.61 -7.01 -16.49
CA SER A 23 -17.31 -6.22 -17.50
C SER A 23 -17.99 -7.12 -18.54
N GLN A 24 -17.34 -8.23 -18.91
CA GLN A 24 -17.84 -9.22 -19.86
C GLN A 24 -19.05 -10.00 -19.32
N TYR A 25 -19.19 -10.10 -17.99
CA TYR A 25 -20.30 -10.81 -17.32
C TYR A 25 -21.34 -9.86 -16.72
N SER A 26 -21.30 -8.56 -17.04
CA SER A 26 -22.19 -7.55 -16.44
C SER A 26 -23.69 -7.83 -16.67
N GLU A 27 -24.08 -8.22 -17.87
CA GLU A 27 -25.47 -8.59 -18.21
C GLU A 27 -25.93 -9.85 -17.47
N TYR A 28 -25.05 -10.86 -17.36
CA TYR A 28 -25.33 -12.09 -16.62
C TYR A 28 -25.53 -11.79 -15.13
N MET A 29 -24.64 -11.01 -14.53
CA MET A 29 -24.76 -10.61 -13.12
C MET A 29 -26.04 -9.81 -12.85
N ARG A 30 -26.44 -8.91 -13.77
CA ARG A 30 -27.71 -8.19 -13.67
C ARG A 30 -28.90 -9.15 -13.69
N ARG A 31 -28.92 -10.12 -14.61
CA ARG A 31 -30.01 -11.08 -14.77
C ARG A 31 -30.17 -12.01 -13.58
N GLU A 32 -29.05 -12.50 -13.06
CA GLU A 32 -29.00 -13.45 -11.94
C GLU A 32 -29.03 -12.74 -10.57
N GLY A 33 -29.10 -11.41 -10.51
CA GLY A 33 -29.11 -10.64 -9.27
C GLY A 33 -27.80 -10.74 -8.47
N VAL A 34 -26.69 -11.02 -9.14
CA VAL A 34 -25.38 -11.21 -8.50
C VAL A 34 -24.71 -9.86 -8.28
N SER A 35 -24.22 -9.64 -7.05
CA SER A 35 -23.50 -8.41 -6.69
C SER A 35 -22.13 -8.34 -7.34
N TYR A 36 -21.87 -7.24 -8.07
CA TYR A 36 -20.55 -6.93 -8.64
C TYR A 36 -19.46 -6.91 -7.56
N GLN A 37 -19.75 -6.33 -6.39
CA GLN A 37 -18.77 -6.21 -5.31
C GLN A 37 -18.34 -7.58 -4.77
N GLU A 38 -19.29 -8.50 -4.61
CA GLU A 38 -18.98 -9.86 -4.14
C GLU A 38 -18.22 -10.65 -5.22
N MET A 39 -18.59 -10.52 -6.49
CA MET A 39 -17.87 -11.15 -7.60
C MET A 39 -16.46 -10.58 -7.77
N PHE A 40 -16.29 -9.27 -7.63
CA PHE A 40 -14.99 -8.60 -7.62
C PHE A 40 -14.11 -9.16 -6.51
N ARG A 41 -14.63 -9.23 -5.28
CA ARG A 41 -13.91 -9.80 -4.15
C ARG A 41 -13.50 -11.25 -4.39
N ARG A 42 -14.40 -12.08 -4.93
CA ARG A 42 -14.11 -13.49 -5.24
C ARG A 42 -13.07 -13.62 -6.35
N ALA A 43 -13.27 -12.96 -7.48
CA ALA A 43 -12.35 -13.00 -8.62
C ALA A 43 -10.95 -12.48 -8.24
N LYS A 44 -10.88 -11.34 -7.52
CA LYS A 44 -9.62 -10.80 -6.97
C LYS A 44 -8.90 -11.84 -6.11
N ASN A 45 -9.60 -12.46 -5.14
CA ASN A 45 -9.00 -13.47 -4.27
C ASN A 45 -8.52 -14.72 -5.00
N THR A 46 -9.26 -15.17 -6.03
CA THR A 46 -8.84 -16.28 -6.89
C THR A 46 -7.56 -15.94 -7.63
N LEU A 47 -7.49 -14.77 -8.28
CA LEU A 47 -6.30 -14.37 -9.03
C LEU A 47 -5.08 -14.12 -8.13
N ILE A 48 -5.28 -13.54 -6.94
CA ILE A 48 -4.22 -13.36 -5.94
C ILE A 48 -3.60 -14.72 -5.59
N THR A 49 -4.44 -15.73 -5.33
CA THR A 49 -3.98 -17.08 -4.98
C THR A 49 -3.26 -17.75 -6.14
N GLN A 50 -3.84 -17.70 -7.34
CA GLN A 50 -3.28 -18.34 -8.53
C GLN A 50 -1.92 -17.76 -8.92
N ARG A 51 -1.76 -16.43 -8.83
CA ARG A 51 -0.55 -15.71 -9.22
C ARG A 51 0.42 -15.48 -8.07
N LYS A 52 0.08 -15.93 -6.86
CA LYS A 52 0.84 -15.71 -5.62
C LYS A 52 1.18 -14.22 -5.42
N VAL A 53 0.23 -13.34 -5.72
CA VAL A 53 0.41 -11.90 -5.55
C VAL A 53 0.38 -11.56 -4.06
N ILE A 54 1.37 -10.82 -3.61
CA ILE A 54 1.44 -10.34 -2.23
C ILE A 54 0.65 -9.04 -2.13
N ARG A 55 -0.36 -9.03 -1.25
CA ARG A 55 -1.22 -7.86 -0.99
C ARG A 55 -0.38 -6.70 -0.50
N ALA A 56 -0.49 -5.56 -1.17
CA ALA A 56 0.32 -4.40 -0.83
C ALA A 56 -0.25 -3.68 0.38
N SER A 57 -1.56 -3.45 0.42
CA SER A 57 -2.19 -2.67 1.49
C SER A 57 -2.17 -3.41 2.82
N GLY A 58 -1.67 -2.76 3.86
CA GLY A 58 -1.78 -3.28 5.22
C GLY A 58 -3.24 -3.43 5.69
N ARG A 59 -4.16 -2.62 5.15
CA ARG A 59 -5.60 -2.74 5.49
C ARG A 59 -6.21 -4.08 5.07
N ASP A 60 -5.75 -4.62 3.95
CA ASP A 60 -6.23 -5.91 3.43
C ASP A 60 -5.61 -7.10 4.20
N THR A 61 -4.50 -6.88 4.92
CA THR A 61 -3.80 -7.89 5.73
C THR A 61 -4.02 -7.72 7.24
N GLY A 62 -4.71 -6.66 7.67
CA GLY A 62 -4.90 -6.32 9.08
C GLY A 62 -3.70 -5.62 9.74
N ASP A 63 -2.70 -5.22 8.95
CA ASP A 63 -1.59 -4.40 9.42
C ASP A 63 -2.02 -2.93 9.59
N ALA A 64 -1.53 -2.28 10.64
CA ALA A 64 -1.79 -0.85 10.88
C ALA A 64 -1.05 0.06 9.88
N MET A 65 0.07 -0.41 9.34
CA MET A 65 0.90 0.34 8.38
C MET A 65 0.25 0.35 6.98
N LYS A 66 0.60 1.34 6.15
CA LYS A 66 0.08 1.43 4.77
C LYS A 66 0.49 0.27 3.88
N LEU A 67 1.65 -0.34 4.15
CA LEU A 67 2.15 -1.53 3.46
C LEU A 67 2.12 -2.74 4.39
N SER A 68 1.73 -3.90 3.85
CA SER A 68 1.77 -5.17 4.59
C SER A 68 3.21 -5.62 4.87
N ARG A 69 3.40 -6.38 5.95
CA ARG A 69 4.72 -6.92 6.32
C ARG A 69 5.31 -7.84 5.25
N ASP A 70 4.45 -8.65 4.63
CA ASP A 70 4.85 -9.55 3.55
C ASP A 70 5.30 -8.75 2.33
N LYS A 71 4.66 -7.62 2.03
CA LYS A 71 5.05 -6.75 0.93
C LYS A 71 6.39 -6.07 1.19
N VAL A 72 6.63 -5.59 2.41
CA VAL A 72 7.94 -5.07 2.82
C VAL A 72 9.03 -6.13 2.64
N THR A 73 8.73 -7.36 3.05
CA THR A 73 9.66 -8.48 2.91
C THR A 73 9.95 -8.80 1.45
N ASP A 74 8.95 -8.88 0.58
CA ASP A 74 9.14 -9.14 -0.84
C ASP A 74 9.91 -8.02 -1.57
N ILE A 75 9.56 -6.75 -1.30
CA ILE A 75 10.30 -5.59 -1.82
C ILE A 75 11.76 -5.65 -1.39
N SER A 76 12.04 -6.03 -0.13
CA SER A 76 13.42 -6.13 0.36
C SER A 76 14.26 -7.15 -0.41
N HIS A 77 13.68 -8.30 -0.79
CA HIS A 77 14.37 -9.31 -1.60
C HIS A 77 14.70 -8.73 -2.99
N LYS A 78 13.71 -8.12 -3.65
CA LYS A 78 13.88 -7.54 -5.00
C LYS A 78 14.87 -6.39 -5.02
N LEU A 79 14.89 -5.56 -3.98
CA LEU A 79 15.87 -4.49 -3.83
C LEU A 79 17.29 -5.04 -3.69
N VAL A 80 17.50 -6.07 -2.87
CA VAL A 80 18.82 -6.70 -2.74
C VAL A 80 19.28 -7.30 -4.07
N ASP A 81 18.39 -7.99 -4.80
CA ASP A 81 18.71 -8.55 -6.10
C ASP A 81 19.07 -7.48 -7.14
N MET A 82 18.36 -6.35 -7.12
CA MET A 82 18.68 -5.19 -7.97
C MET A 82 20.04 -4.60 -7.59
N LEU A 83 20.29 -4.37 -6.30
CA LEU A 83 21.57 -3.83 -5.82
C LEU A 83 22.75 -4.72 -6.20
N ARG A 84 22.57 -6.05 -6.19
CA ARG A 84 23.62 -7.00 -6.62
C ARG A 84 23.89 -6.97 -8.13
N LYS A 85 22.89 -6.66 -8.94
CA LYS A 85 23.01 -6.58 -10.42
C LYS A 85 23.48 -5.20 -10.90
N SER A 86 23.38 -4.18 -10.06
CA SER A 86 23.85 -2.85 -10.38
C SER A 86 25.37 -2.83 -10.53
N HIS A 87 25.84 -2.26 -11.64
CA HIS A 87 27.27 -2.08 -11.91
C HIS A 87 27.83 -0.79 -11.31
N GLU A 88 26.95 0.10 -10.83
CA GLU A 88 27.31 1.41 -10.30
C GLU A 88 27.73 1.37 -8.82
N LEU A 89 27.33 0.32 -8.10
CA LEU A 89 27.55 0.19 -6.67
C LEU A 89 28.12 -1.18 -6.33
N ARG A 90 29.10 -1.19 -5.43
CA ARG A 90 29.66 -2.41 -4.87
C ARG A 90 29.23 -2.54 -3.42
N LEU A 91 28.45 -3.58 -3.13
CA LEU A 91 28.08 -3.90 -1.76
C LEU A 91 29.34 -4.26 -0.97
N LYS A 92 29.57 -3.53 0.13
CA LYS A 92 30.67 -3.81 1.08
C LYS A 92 30.39 -5.07 1.88
N GLU A 93 29.13 -5.25 2.28
CA GLU A 93 28.65 -6.43 2.96
C GLU A 93 28.59 -7.61 1.98
N LYS A 94 29.15 -8.75 2.39
CA LYS A 94 29.19 -9.97 1.58
C LYS A 94 27.95 -10.81 1.73
N ASP A 95 27.26 -10.73 2.88
CA ASP A 95 26.01 -11.43 3.12
C ASP A 95 24.79 -10.61 2.65
N PRO A 96 24.10 -11.03 1.57
CA PRO A 96 22.90 -10.35 1.09
C PRO A 96 21.77 -10.34 2.12
N ASN A 97 21.73 -11.30 3.05
CA ASN A 97 20.72 -11.39 4.09
C ASN A 97 20.81 -10.22 5.06
N ASN A 98 22.02 -9.79 5.43
CA ASN A 98 22.23 -8.64 6.32
C ASN A 98 21.77 -7.34 5.67
N VAL A 99 22.08 -7.16 4.38
CA VAL A 99 21.58 -6.01 3.61
C VAL A 99 20.05 -6.02 3.53
N ARG A 100 19.45 -7.19 3.29
CA ARG A 100 17.99 -7.35 3.26
C ARG A 100 17.35 -6.96 4.59
N LEU A 101 17.88 -7.47 5.70
CA LEU A 101 17.35 -7.19 7.04
C LEU A 101 17.43 -5.70 7.37
N GLU A 102 18.51 -5.04 6.98
CA GLU A 102 18.64 -3.59 7.16
C GLU A 102 17.63 -2.81 6.31
N ILE A 103 17.39 -3.23 5.07
CA ILE A 103 16.32 -2.64 4.22
C ILE A 103 14.95 -2.82 4.89
N VAL A 104 14.63 -4.03 5.37
CA VAL A 104 13.36 -4.30 6.07
C VAL A 104 13.23 -3.40 7.30
N ARG A 105 14.29 -3.26 8.09
CA ARG A 105 14.30 -2.39 9.28
C ARG A 105 14.00 -0.95 8.91
N LEU A 106 14.72 -0.38 7.94
CA LEU A 106 14.52 0.99 7.49
C LEU A 106 13.12 1.22 6.91
N MET A 107 12.61 0.30 6.10
CA MET A 107 11.24 0.39 5.57
C MET A 107 10.20 0.34 6.70
N THR A 108 10.39 -0.56 7.68
CA THR A 108 9.47 -0.71 8.81
C THR A 108 9.48 0.53 9.70
N ASP A 109 10.65 1.10 9.97
CA ASP A 109 10.80 2.32 10.76
C ASP A 109 10.07 3.50 10.09
N LEU A 110 10.25 3.65 8.77
CA LEU A 110 9.56 4.67 7.96
C LEU A 110 8.04 4.48 7.96
N LEU A 111 7.57 3.25 7.73
CA LEU A 111 6.14 2.94 7.71
C LEU A 111 5.47 3.11 9.08
N THR A 112 6.21 2.82 10.16
CA THR A 112 5.73 3.03 11.53
C THR A 112 5.66 4.52 11.87
N ALA A 113 6.65 5.30 11.44
CA ALA A 113 6.61 6.75 11.61
C ALA A 113 5.43 7.37 10.84
N GLU A 114 5.21 6.93 9.61
CA GLU A 114 4.09 7.32 8.78
C GLU A 114 2.74 6.95 9.42
N GLU A 115 2.60 5.73 9.94
CA GLU A 115 1.38 5.30 10.63
C GLU A 115 1.03 6.20 11.83
N LYS A 116 2.03 6.61 12.61
CA LYS A 116 1.83 7.56 13.72
C LYS A 116 1.33 8.92 13.23
N VAL A 117 1.87 9.41 12.11
CA VAL A 117 1.43 10.66 11.47
C VAL A 117 -0.03 10.54 11.04
N ASP A 118 -0.40 9.46 10.34
CA ASP A 118 -1.78 9.21 9.89
C ASP A 118 -2.74 9.11 11.07
N ARG A 119 -2.36 8.38 12.13
CA ARG A 119 -3.14 8.23 13.35
C ARG A 119 -3.37 9.57 14.06
N ASN A 120 -2.33 10.38 14.22
CA ASN A 120 -2.43 11.70 14.83
C ASN A 120 -3.34 12.62 14.01
N ALA A 121 -3.22 12.58 12.67
CA ALA A 121 -4.07 13.35 11.78
C ALA A 121 -5.56 12.96 11.93
N ARG A 122 -5.88 11.66 11.93
CA ARG A 122 -7.25 11.17 12.18
C ARG A 122 -7.76 11.57 13.56
N GLN A 123 -6.93 11.46 14.59
CA GLN A 123 -7.30 11.82 15.96
C GLN A 123 -7.63 13.32 16.06
N LYS A 124 -6.88 14.18 15.38
CA LYS A 124 -7.20 15.62 15.30
C LYS A 124 -8.57 15.87 14.68
N ILE A 125 -8.93 15.18 13.59
CA ILE A 125 -10.25 15.34 12.97
C ILE A 125 -11.35 14.88 13.94
N ARG A 126 -11.17 13.71 14.56
CA ARG A 126 -12.13 13.17 15.55
C ARG A 126 -12.28 14.04 16.80
N SER A 127 -11.26 14.83 17.15
CA SER A 127 -11.31 15.76 18.29
C SER A 127 -12.05 17.07 17.99
N GLN A 128 -12.50 17.29 16.75
CA GLN A 128 -13.27 18.47 16.41
C GLN A 128 -14.67 18.44 17.04
N LYS A 129 -15.19 19.62 17.37
CA LYS A 129 -16.53 19.78 17.95
C LYS A 129 -17.65 19.32 17.02
N ARG A 130 -17.41 19.35 15.71
CA ARG A 130 -18.33 18.86 14.69
C ARG A 130 -17.91 17.45 14.29
N GLU A 131 -18.84 16.51 14.36
CA GLU A 131 -18.63 15.17 13.85
C GLU A 131 -18.51 15.24 12.32
N VAL A 132 -17.33 14.91 11.81
CA VAL A 132 -17.06 14.81 10.37
C VAL A 132 -17.01 13.32 10.02
N PRO A 133 -17.97 12.77 9.26
CA PRO A 133 -17.96 11.35 8.91
C PRO A 133 -16.78 10.99 8.00
N GLU A 134 -16.14 9.85 8.27
CA GLU A 134 -15.04 9.34 7.43
C GLU A 134 -15.55 9.02 6.01
N GLY A 135 -14.77 9.40 4.99
CA GLY A 135 -15.13 9.21 3.58
C GLY A 135 -15.95 10.35 2.96
N THR A 136 -16.21 11.42 3.71
CA THR A 136 -16.72 12.67 3.15
C THR A 136 -15.58 13.50 2.52
N GLU A 137 -15.91 14.34 1.53
CA GLU A 137 -14.93 15.25 0.92
C GLU A 137 -14.32 16.21 1.97
N GLU A 138 -15.12 16.63 2.95
CA GLU A 138 -14.66 17.43 4.08
C GLU A 138 -13.62 16.68 4.92
N TRP A 139 -13.89 15.41 5.24
CA TRP A 139 -12.93 14.55 5.95
C TRP A 139 -11.60 14.45 5.20
N ASP A 140 -11.65 14.23 3.88
CA ASP A 140 -10.45 14.07 3.06
C ASP A 140 -9.61 15.34 2.98
N LEU A 141 -10.25 16.50 2.88
CA LEU A 141 -9.58 17.80 2.91
C LEU A 141 -8.90 18.06 4.26
N LEU A 142 -9.61 17.80 5.36
CA LEU A 142 -9.07 17.95 6.71
C LEU A 142 -7.93 16.96 6.98
N HIS A 143 -8.09 15.70 6.58
CA HIS A 143 -7.08 14.66 6.70
C HIS A 143 -5.81 15.05 5.96
N ARG A 144 -5.90 15.47 4.70
CA ARG A 144 -4.75 15.94 3.91
C ARG A 144 -4.02 17.09 4.61
N ARG A 145 -4.77 18.07 5.14
CA ARG A 145 -4.19 19.20 5.86
C ARG A 145 -3.45 18.76 7.12
N TYR A 146 -4.11 18.03 8.02
CA TYR A 146 -3.50 17.61 9.28
C TYR A 146 -2.35 16.64 9.07
N TYR A 147 -2.43 15.76 8.08
CA TYR A 147 -1.34 14.88 7.70
C TYR A 147 -0.11 15.68 7.25
N SER A 148 -0.29 16.71 6.41
CA SER A 148 0.79 17.62 6.03
C SER A 148 1.38 18.37 7.24
N GLU A 149 0.55 18.84 8.17
CA GLU A 149 1.01 19.48 9.41
C GLU A 149 1.82 18.53 10.30
N GLU A 150 1.39 17.27 10.46
CA GLU A 150 2.11 16.26 11.24
C GLU A 150 3.45 15.87 10.57
N LEU A 151 3.51 15.81 9.23
CA LEU A 151 4.77 15.60 8.50
C LEU A 151 5.75 16.77 8.66
N LYS A 152 5.26 18.01 8.66
CA LYS A 152 6.10 19.19 8.90
C LYS A 152 6.80 19.14 10.26
N LYS A 153 6.15 18.57 11.29
CA LYS A 153 6.78 18.36 12.61
C LYS A 153 7.96 17.40 12.57
N LEU A 154 7.97 16.48 11.61
CA LEU A 154 9.07 15.54 11.36
C LEU A 154 10.11 16.12 10.39
N GLY A 155 9.99 17.39 10.00
CA GLY A 155 10.88 18.06 9.06
C GLY A 155 10.62 17.71 7.58
N ILE A 156 9.49 17.08 7.27
CA ILE A 156 9.12 16.70 5.89
C ILE A 156 8.07 17.69 5.38
N ASP A 157 8.43 18.50 4.38
CA ASP A 157 7.50 19.43 3.74
C ASP A 157 7.07 18.91 2.36
N LEU A 158 5.80 18.53 2.23
CA LEU A 158 5.20 18.05 0.98
C LEU A 158 4.80 19.18 0.01
N ALA A 159 4.91 20.44 0.42
CA ALA A 159 4.52 21.60 -0.40
C ALA A 159 5.67 22.16 -1.25
N LYS A 160 6.83 21.49 -1.27
CA LYS A 160 8.01 21.85 -2.04
C LYS A 160 8.23 20.94 -3.25
#